data_AF-A0A6N9YPZ4-F1
#
_entry.id   AF-A0A6N9YPZ4-F1
#
_cell.length_a   1.000
_cell.length_b   1.000
_cell.length_c   1.000
_cell.angle_alpha   90.00
_cell.angle_beta   90.00
_cell.angle_gamma   90.00
#
_symmetry.space_group_name_H-M   'P 1'
#
loop_
_entity.id
_entity.type
_entity.pdbx_description
1 polymer ?
#
loop_
_entity_poly.entity_id
_entity_poly.type
_entity_poly.pdbx_seq_one_letter_code
_entity_poly.pdbx_strand_id
1 'polypeptide(L)'
;MRSLPAEDVHVRPADGGLELRFTAALANAGDGPLVLMPDEAGDCPEGQRHASQLVHRDVDGDDSFDPDRDTATRRFPAGCMVFHPDHDHWHFDASAGYALTRPGESRPVSATEKVSFCMRDNRRLEGERWADASEHYGDCERDTVQGVTPGFADIYDADLPGQALKLPDDLEDGVYCLELTADPEGLIRETDDEDNSSVVAVELAGQEASRQSGNDECG
;
A
#
# COMPACT_ATOMS: atom_id res chain seq x y z
N MET A 1 -2.07 -5.83 -7.21
CA MET A 1 -1.46 -5.40 -5.94
C MET A 1 -2.18 -6.16 -4.86
N ARG A 2 -1.49 -6.43 -3.76
CA ARG A 2 -2.06 -7.21 -2.67
C ARG A 2 -1.68 -6.56 -1.37
N SER A 3 -2.66 -6.26 -0.53
CA SER A 3 -2.41 -5.80 0.83
C SER A 3 -1.95 -6.99 1.67
N LEU A 4 -0.80 -6.86 2.34
CA LEU A 4 -0.35 -7.86 3.32
C LEU A 4 -0.82 -7.46 4.72
N PRO A 5 -1.12 -8.45 5.59
CA PRO A 5 -1.51 -8.19 6.98
C PRO A 5 -0.50 -7.30 7.70
N ALA A 6 -1.01 -6.35 8.48
CA ALA A 6 -0.17 -5.41 9.22
C ALA A 6 0.83 -6.12 10.17
N GLU A 7 2.01 -5.52 10.28
CA GLU A 7 3.10 -5.92 11.16
C GLU A 7 3.43 -4.78 12.14
N ASP A 8 4.27 -5.03 13.15
CA ASP A 8 4.74 -4.02 14.13
C ASP A 8 3.64 -3.10 14.70
N VAL A 9 2.52 -3.69 15.11
CA VAL A 9 1.36 -2.95 15.61
C VAL A 9 1.59 -2.51 17.05
N HIS A 10 1.54 -1.20 17.31
CA HIS A 10 1.75 -0.65 18.66
C HIS A 10 1.07 0.73 18.83
N VAL A 11 0.77 1.11 20.08
CA VAL A 11 0.24 2.46 20.40
C VAL A 11 1.39 3.39 20.76
N ARG A 12 1.31 4.65 20.33
CA ARG A 12 2.18 5.73 20.81
C ARG A 12 1.38 6.99 21.17
N PRO A 13 1.90 7.82 22.10
CA PRO A 13 1.39 9.17 22.30
C PRO A 13 1.65 10.04 21.06
N ALA A 14 0.68 10.87 20.69
CA ALA A 14 0.77 11.84 19.61
C ALA A 14 0.14 13.19 20.03
N ASP A 15 0.26 14.20 19.17
CA ASP A 15 -0.37 15.49 19.41
C ASP A 15 -1.90 15.35 19.47
N GLY A 16 -2.44 15.57 20.66
CA GLY A 16 -3.88 15.52 20.92
C GLY A 16 -4.47 14.10 20.96
N GLY A 17 -3.71 13.11 21.44
CA GLY A 17 -4.25 11.80 21.81
C GLY A 17 -3.25 10.64 21.71
N LEU A 18 -3.79 9.46 21.46
CA LEU A 18 -3.04 8.26 21.12
C LEU A 18 -3.17 7.98 19.62
N GLU A 19 -2.20 7.29 19.06
CA GLU A 19 -2.26 6.77 17.69
C GLU A 19 -1.84 5.30 17.68
N LEU A 20 -2.52 4.52 16.84
CA LEU A 20 -2.14 3.16 16.50
C LEU A 20 -1.18 3.22 15.31
N ARG A 21 0.05 2.76 15.53
CA ARG A 21 1.11 2.64 14.54
C ARG A 21 1.21 1.20 14.06
N PHE A 22 1.57 1.00 12.81
CA PHE A 22 1.70 -0.31 12.20
C PHE A 22 2.53 -0.23 10.91
N THR A 23 3.21 -1.31 10.57
CA THR A 23 3.86 -1.48 9.28
C THR A 23 2.84 -2.02 8.28
N ALA A 24 2.69 -1.33 7.16
CA ALA A 24 1.89 -1.75 6.02
C ALA A 24 2.78 -2.24 4.88
N ALA A 25 2.29 -3.18 4.08
CA ALA A 25 3.03 -3.74 2.97
C ALA A 25 2.14 -3.98 1.74
N LEU A 26 2.56 -3.41 0.61
CA LEU A 26 1.86 -3.51 -0.67
C LEU A 26 2.65 -4.45 -1.59
N ALA A 27 2.14 -5.65 -1.79
CA ALA A 27 2.81 -6.71 -2.54
C ALA A 27 2.40 -6.72 -4.01
N ASN A 28 3.36 -6.90 -4.91
CA ASN A 28 3.07 -7.31 -6.29
C ASN A 28 3.14 -8.84 -6.40
N ALA A 29 1.97 -9.47 -6.36
CA ALA A 29 1.81 -10.91 -6.58
C ALA A 29 1.30 -11.27 -7.99
N GLY A 30 1.16 -10.27 -8.87
CA GLY A 30 0.67 -10.42 -10.24
C GLY A 30 1.76 -10.78 -11.25
N ASP A 31 1.36 -10.88 -12.50
CA ASP A 31 2.19 -11.49 -13.55
C ASP A 31 3.24 -10.53 -14.14
N GLY A 32 3.04 -9.22 -13.97
CA GLY A 32 3.94 -8.18 -14.44
C GLY A 32 4.18 -7.06 -13.44
N PRO A 33 5.20 -6.21 -13.67
CA PRO A 33 5.55 -5.16 -12.74
C PRO A 33 4.43 -4.12 -12.64
N LEU A 34 4.19 -3.62 -11.43
CA LEU A 34 3.51 -2.35 -11.26
C LEU A 34 4.48 -1.26 -11.70
N VAL A 35 4.10 -0.45 -12.68
CA VAL A 35 4.93 0.66 -13.17
C VAL A 35 4.08 1.93 -13.23
N LEU A 36 4.45 2.92 -12.43
CA LEU A 36 3.80 4.22 -12.35
C LEU A 36 4.76 5.30 -12.82
N MET A 37 4.35 6.04 -13.85
CA MET A 37 5.15 7.10 -14.44
C MET A 37 4.48 8.46 -14.18
N PRO A 38 5.15 9.40 -13.49
CA PRO A 38 4.69 10.78 -13.45
C PRO A 38 4.75 11.39 -14.86
N ASP A 39 3.66 11.99 -15.32
CA ASP A 39 3.58 12.69 -16.60
C ASP A 39 2.56 13.85 -16.58
N GLU A 40 2.35 14.48 -17.75
CA GLU A 40 1.42 15.61 -17.93
C GLU A 40 0.21 15.21 -18.79
N ALA A 41 -0.13 13.90 -18.86
CA ALA A 41 -1.16 13.40 -19.78
C ALA A 41 -2.60 13.61 -19.29
N GLY A 42 -2.79 14.05 -18.05
CA GLY A 42 -4.10 14.27 -17.44
C GLY A 42 -4.11 15.44 -16.45
N ASP A 43 -5.32 15.79 -16.00
CA ASP A 43 -5.55 16.90 -15.08
C ASP A 43 -5.42 16.44 -13.62
N CYS A 44 -4.71 17.21 -12.82
CA CYS A 44 -4.60 17.03 -11.37
C CYS A 44 -4.77 18.37 -10.65
N PRO A 45 -5.13 18.36 -9.35
CA PRO A 45 -5.13 19.57 -8.51
C PRO A 45 -3.82 20.35 -8.57
N GLU A 46 -3.87 21.65 -8.27
CA GLU A 46 -2.68 22.51 -8.23
C GLU A 46 -1.61 21.93 -7.29
N GLY A 47 -0.38 21.81 -7.78
CA GLY A 47 0.75 21.24 -7.03
C GLY A 47 0.87 19.72 -7.12
N GLN A 48 -0.06 19.04 -7.79
CA GLN A 48 0.02 17.60 -8.10
C GLN A 48 0.42 17.36 -9.56
N ARG A 49 0.78 16.11 -9.87
CA ARG A 49 1.13 15.66 -11.21
C ARG A 49 0.35 14.40 -11.60
N HIS A 50 0.00 14.25 -12.86
CA HIS A 50 -0.69 13.03 -13.32
C HIS A 50 0.24 11.81 -13.29
N ALA A 51 -0.33 10.64 -13.01
CA ALA A 51 0.33 9.34 -13.08
C ALA A 51 -0.28 8.50 -14.20
N SER A 52 0.56 7.96 -15.07
CA SER A 52 0.18 6.86 -15.96
C SER A 52 0.73 5.54 -15.43
N GLN A 53 -0.09 4.49 -15.42
CA GLN A 53 0.39 3.13 -15.30
C GLN A 53 0.90 2.64 -16.67
N LEU A 54 2.09 2.06 -16.69
CA LEU A 54 2.62 1.33 -17.85
C LEU A 54 2.36 -0.16 -17.65
N VAL A 55 1.48 -0.73 -18.48
CA VAL A 55 1.20 -2.17 -18.47
C VAL A 55 1.99 -2.82 -19.60
N HIS A 56 2.87 -3.75 -19.24
CA HIS A 56 3.61 -4.56 -20.19
C HIS A 56 2.68 -5.56 -20.88
N ARG A 57 2.89 -5.76 -22.18
CA ARG A 57 2.17 -6.77 -22.93
C ARG A 57 2.95 -8.07 -22.86
N ASP A 58 2.33 -9.08 -22.26
CA ASP A 58 2.73 -10.48 -22.42
C ASP A 58 2.55 -10.89 -23.89
N VAL A 59 3.65 -11.08 -24.61
CA VAL A 59 3.62 -11.33 -26.06
C VAL A 59 3.48 -12.80 -26.42
N ASP A 60 3.86 -13.72 -25.53
CA ASP A 60 3.76 -15.16 -25.72
C ASP A 60 2.67 -15.84 -24.90
N GLY A 61 2.01 -15.11 -24.01
CA GLY A 61 0.82 -15.54 -23.27
C GLY A 61 1.14 -16.59 -22.22
N ASP A 62 2.30 -16.47 -21.55
CA ASP A 62 2.76 -17.41 -20.52
C ASP A 62 2.45 -16.94 -19.09
N ASP A 63 1.76 -15.80 -18.94
CA ASP A 63 1.38 -15.18 -17.67
C ASP A 63 2.61 -14.90 -16.78
N SER A 64 3.76 -14.56 -17.38
CA SER A 64 4.99 -14.21 -16.69
C SER A 64 5.75 -13.09 -17.40
N PHE A 65 6.11 -12.04 -16.68
CA PHE A 65 6.91 -10.96 -17.25
C PHE A 65 8.36 -11.37 -17.53
N ASP A 66 8.76 -11.26 -18.80
CA ASP A 66 10.14 -11.34 -19.27
C ASP A 66 10.60 -9.98 -19.81
N PRO A 67 11.54 -9.27 -19.14
CA PRO A 67 11.96 -7.92 -19.55
C PRO A 67 12.64 -7.87 -20.92
N ASP A 68 13.21 -8.99 -21.41
CA ASP A 68 13.85 -9.06 -22.72
C ASP A 68 12.82 -9.28 -23.85
N ARG A 69 11.66 -9.85 -23.51
CA ARG A 69 10.59 -10.21 -24.46
C ARG A 69 9.43 -9.21 -24.42
N ASP A 70 8.92 -8.87 -23.25
CA ASP A 70 7.71 -8.06 -23.00
C ASP A 70 8.01 -6.56 -22.97
N THR A 71 8.74 -6.09 -23.98
CA THR A 71 9.22 -4.71 -24.07
C THR A 71 8.12 -3.70 -24.45
N ALA A 72 7.01 -4.18 -25.02
CA ALA A 72 5.91 -3.33 -25.45
C ALA A 72 5.01 -2.96 -24.26
N THR A 73 4.77 -1.65 -24.08
CA THR A 73 3.89 -1.14 -23.01
C THR A 73 2.66 -0.44 -23.56
N ARG A 74 1.59 -0.44 -22.77
CA ARG A 74 0.41 0.42 -22.96
C ARG A 74 0.24 1.31 -21.74
N ARG A 75 -0.09 2.58 -21.99
CA ARG A 75 -0.37 3.58 -20.96
C ARG A 75 -1.84 3.59 -20.57
N PHE A 76 -2.10 3.67 -19.28
CA PHE A 76 -3.43 3.89 -18.71
C PHE A 76 -3.36 4.99 -17.64
N PRO A 77 -4.36 5.87 -17.53
CA PRO A 77 -4.44 6.80 -16.40
C PRO A 77 -4.49 6.04 -15.08
N ALA A 78 -3.72 6.48 -14.09
CA ALA A 78 -3.67 5.90 -12.75
C ALA A 78 -3.93 6.95 -11.65
N GLY A 79 -4.37 8.15 -12.00
CA GLY A 79 -4.67 9.21 -11.04
C GLY A 79 -3.54 10.23 -10.92
N CYS A 80 -3.28 10.69 -9.70
CA CYS A 80 -2.37 11.80 -9.43
C CYS A 80 -1.26 11.40 -8.47
N MET A 81 -0.21 12.21 -8.43
CA MET A 81 0.88 12.13 -7.49
C MET A 81 1.02 13.45 -6.74
N VAL A 82 1.30 13.35 -5.44
CA VAL A 82 1.51 14.48 -4.53
C VAL A 82 3.00 14.63 -4.26
N PHE A 83 3.53 15.85 -4.38
CA PHE A 83 4.93 16.11 -4.06
C PHE A 83 5.13 16.19 -2.55
N HIS A 84 6.10 15.47 -2.01
CA HIS A 84 6.44 15.51 -0.59
C HIS A 84 7.75 16.31 -0.37
N PRO A 85 7.69 17.59 0.05
CA PRO A 85 8.87 18.46 0.10
C PRO A 85 9.99 17.95 1.01
N ASP A 86 9.65 17.29 2.10
CA ASP A 86 10.64 16.78 3.06
C ASP A 86 11.47 15.62 2.49
N HIS A 87 10.98 14.96 1.44
CA HIS A 87 11.63 13.80 0.81
C HIS A 87 12.05 14.06 -0.65
N ASP A 88 11.72 15.24 -1.19
CA ASP A 88 12.04 15.71 -2.54
C ASP A 88 11.57 14.79 -3.69
N HIS A 89 10.45 14.09 -3.51
CA HIS A 89 9.89 13.21 -4.55
C HIS A 89 8.36 13.14 -4.55
N TRP A 90 7.81 12.58 -5.62
CA TRP A 90 6.37 12.34 -5.77
C TRP A 90 5.94 11.06 -5.06
N HIS A 91 4.76 11.11 -4.46
CA HIS A 91 4.03 9.97 -3.93
C HIS A 91 2.81 9.72 -4.78
N PHE A 92 2.57 8.48 -5.20
CA PHE A 92 1.30 8.09 -5.78
C PHE A 92 0.18 8.37 -4.79
N ASP A 93 -0.84 9.14 -5.18
CA ASP A 93 -1.97 9.44 -4.30
C ASP A 93 -2.85 8.19 -4.13
N ALA A 94 -3.49 8.08 -2.98
CA ALA A 94 -4.37 6.94 -2.65
C ALA A 94 -3.71 5.56 -2.88
N SER A 95 -2.42 5.40 -2.54
CA SER A 95 -1.74 4.10 -2.55
C SER A 95 -2.40 3.09 -1.60
N ALA A 96 -2.82 3.57 -0.42
CA ALA A 96 -3.43 2.75 0.61
C ALA A 96 -4.48 3.53 1.43
N GLY A 97 -5.39 2.78 2.06
CA GLY A 97 -6.35 3.27 3.04
C GLY A 97 -6.38 2.35 4.28
N TYR A 98 -6.66 2.94 5.43
CA TYR A 98 -6.65 2.24 6.72
C TYR A 98 -7.94 2.49 7.49
N ALA A 99 -8.48 1.44 8.10
CA ALA A 99 -9.64 1.52 8.97
C ALA A 99 -9.46 0.66 10.21
N LEU A 100 -9.92 1.18 11.35
CA LEU A 100 -10.05 0.43 12.59
C LEU A 100 -11.53 0.30 12.90
N THR A 101 -12.04 -0.93 13.00
CA THR A 101 -13.44 -1.22 13.31
C THR A 101 -13.56 -2.08 14.56
N ARG A 102 -14.78 -2.17 15.10
CA ARG A 102 -15.10 -3.19 16.11
C ARG A 102 -15.48 -4.50 15.40
N PRO A 103 -15.21 -5.67 16.00
CA PRO A 103 -15.69 -6.96 15.51
C PRO A 103 -17.16 -6.95 15.09
N GLY A 104 -17.44 -7.34 13.84
CA GLY A 104 -18.80 -7.37 13.28
C GLY A 104 -19.43 -6.02 12.93
N GLU A 105 -18.71 -4.91 13.09
CA GLU A 105 -19.17 -3.57 12.71
C GLU A 105 -18.50 -3.08 11.42
N SER A 106 -19.29 -2.48 10.53
CA SER A 106 -18.78 -1.88 9.29
C SER A 106 -18.37 -0.41 9.44
N ARG A 107 -18.70 0.22 10.56
CA ARG A 107 -18.39 1.64 10.78
C ARG A 107 -17.03 1.76 11.47
N PRO A 108 -16.06 2.47 10.90
CA PRO A 108 -14.78 2.66 11.55
C PRO A 108 -14.90 3.54 12.79
N VAL A 109 -14.16 3.17 13.84
CA VAL A 109 -13.88 4.04 14.99
C VAL A 109 -12.75 5.02 14.67
N SER A 110 -11.90 4.67 13.71
CA SER A 110 -10.88 5.55 13.12
C SER A 110 -10.57 5.10 11.69
N ALA A 111 -10.29 6.05 10.80
CA ALA A 111 -9.93 5.74 9.42
C ALA A 111 -9.09 6.85 8.81
N THR A 112 -8.22 6.46 7.87
CA THR A 112 -7.48 7.33 6.96
C THR A 112 -7.71 6.82 5.55
N GLU A 113 -8.45 7.56 4.73
CA GLU A 113 -8.90 7.10 3.41
C GLU A 113 -7.78 7.12 2.35
N LYS A 114 -6.81 8.02 2.49
CA LYS A 114 -5.74 8.19 1.51
C LYS A 114 -4.40 8.34 2.20
N VAL A 115 -3.50 7.43 1.88
CA VAL A 115 -2.08 7.54 2.19
C VAL A 115 -1.31 7.42 0.90
N SER A 116 -0.47 8.41 0.64
CA SER A 116 0.32 8.50 -0.57
C SER A 116 1.74 8.02 -0.30
N PHE A 117 2.31 7.24 -1.21
CA PHE A 117 3.69 6.78 -1.07
C PHE A 117 4.46 6.74 -2.38
N CYS A 118 5.79 6.70 -2.29
CA CYS A 118 6.60 6.29 -3.42
C CYS A 118 6.61 4.76 -3.53
N MET A 119 6.38 4.22 -4.73
CA MET A 119 6.39 2.77 -4.98
C MET A 119 7.80 2.24 -5.28
N ARG A 120 8.24 1.25 -4.51
CA ARG A 120 9.57 0.63 -4.62
C ARG A 120 9.57 -0.84 -4.19
N ASP A 121 10.64 -1.53 -4.53
CA ASP A 121 10.95 -2.86 -4.05
C ASP A 121 11.64 -2.76 -2.67
N ASN A 122 11.08 -3.40 -1.64
CA ASN A 122 11.69 -3.43 -0.30
C ASN A 122 11.89 -4.83 0.23
N ARG A 123 10.88 -5.70 0.10
CA ARG A 123 10.92 -7.07 0.64
C ARG A 123 10.51 -8.07 -0.41
N ARG A 124 11.35 -9.08 -0.64
CA ARG A 124 10.99 -10.22 -1.49
C ARG A 124 9.91 -11.08 -0.82
N LEU A 125 8.91 -11.47 -1.59
CA LEU A 125 7.91 -12.48 -1.24
C LEU A 125 8.53 -13.88 -1.34
N GLU A 126 8.19 -14.75 -0.39
CA GLU A 126 8.63 -16.15 -0.45
C GLU A 126 7.85 -16.93 -1.53
N GLY A 127 8.52 -17.85 -2.22
CA GLY A 127 7.92 -18.77 -3.19
C GLY A 127 8.79 -19.03 -4.43
N GLU A 128 8.75 -20.26 -4.95
CA GLU A 128 9.58 -20.66 -6.11
C GLU A 128 9.27 -19.86 -7.37
N ARG A 129 8.02 -19.41 -7.57
CA ARG A 129 7.63 -18.57 -8.72
C ARG A 129 8.38 -17.23 -8.80
N TRP A 130 9.00 -16.79 -7.70
CA TRP A 130 9.71 -15.52 -7.60
C TRP A 130 11.22 -15.68 -7.43
N ALA A 131 11.75 -16.90 -7.54
CA ALA A 131 13.15 -17.19 -7.21
C ALA A 131 14.14 -16.36 -8.04
N ASP A 132 13.80 -16.07 -9.30
CA ASP A 132 14.66 -15.38 -10.26
C ASP A 132 14.36 -13.87 -10.40
N ALA A 133 13.28 -13.37 -9.77
CA ALA A 133 12.99 -11.93 -9.78
C ALA A 133 14.17 -11.15 -9.20
N SER A 134 14.43 -9.92 -9.65
CA SER A 134 15.49 -9.07 -9.09
C SER A 134 14.91 -7.71 -8.77
N GLU A 135 15.38 -7.12 -7.67
CA GLU A 135 15.01 -5.75 -7.28
C GLU A 135 15.33 -4.79 -8.42
N HIS A 136 14.36 -3.94 -8.78
CA HIS A 136 14.46 -3.01 -9.91
C HIS A 136 14.06 -1.58 -9.53
N TYR A 137 13.02 -1.42 -8.71
CA TYR A 137 12.51 -0.11 -8.32
C TYR A 137 13.02 0.28 -6.92
N GLY A 138 13.67 1.43 -6.77
CA GLY A 138 14.22 1.81 -5.45
C GLY A 138 14.55 3.29 -5.26
N ASP A 139 14.83 4.02 -6.35
CA ASP A 139 15.49 5.32 -6.23
C ASP A 139 14.55 6.47 -5.82
N CYS A 140 13.23 6.34 -6.01
CA CYS A 140 12.23 7.35 -5.60
C CYS A 140 12.73 8.80 -5.75
N GLU A 141 13.36 9.14 -6.89
CA GLU A 141 13.84 10.50 -7.14
C GLU A 141 12.72 11.31 -7.79
N ARG A 142 12.89 12.64 -7.79
CA ARG A 142 11.85 13.60 -8.16
C ARG A 142 11.07 13.26 -9.43
N ASP A 143 11.66 12.77 -10.51
CA ASP A 143 10.92 12.49 -11.76
C ASP A 143 11.11 11.04 -12.25
N THR A 144 11.40 10.12 -11.32
CA THR A 144 11.63 8.70 -11.67
C THR A 144 10.33 7.92 -11.83
N VAL A 145 10.41 6.90 -12.68
CA VAL A 145 9.39 5.86 -12.73
C VAL A 145 9.44 5.08 -11.42
N GLN A 146 8.28 4.87 -10.82
CA GLN A 146 8.10 4.12 -9.59
C GLN A 146 7.46 2.77 -9.91
N GLY A 147 7.60 1.80 -9.01
CA GLY A 147 7.03 0.49 -9.27
C GLY A 147 7.31 -0.54 -8.20
N VAL A 148 6.71 -1.71 -8.40
CA VAL A 148 6.96 -2.90 -7.59
C VAL A 148 7.10 -4.08 -8.53
N THR A 149 8.23 -4.76 -8.46
CA THR A 149 8.58 -5.94 -9.26
C THR A 149 7.72 -7.13 -8.83
N PRO A 150 7.30 -8.03 -9.75
CA PRO A 150 6.62 -9.27 -9.36
C PRO A 150 7.45 -10.04 -8.33
N GLY A 151 6.81 -10.44 -7.23
CA GLY A 151 7.50 -11.12 -6.14
C GLY A 151 8.15 -10.19 -5.12
N PHE A 152 7.93 -8.87 -5.19
CA PHE A 152 8.33 -7.91 -4.16
C PHE A 152 7.12 -7.27 -3.49
N ALA A 153 7.37 -6.72 -2.30
CA ALA A 153 6.48 -5.82 -1.60
C ALA A 153 7.20 -4.51 -1.28
N ASP A 154 6.46 -3.42 -1.40
CA ASP A 154 6.84 -2.13 -0.84
C ASP A 154 6.44 -2.08 0.63
N ILE A 155 7.37 -1.70 1.51
CA ILE A 155 7.19 -1.75 2.96
C ILE A 155 7.22 -0.33 3.51
N TYR A 156 6.17 0.00 4.25
CA TYR A 156 6.04 1.26 4.94
C TYR A 156 6.04 1.02 6.45
N ASP A 157 7.19 1.25 7.07
CA ASP A 157 7.40 1.01 8.49
C ASP A 157 6.53 1.90 9.37
N ALA A 158 6.15 1.37 10.54
CA ALA A 158 5.30 2.04 11.52
C ALA A 158 5.78 3.44 11.96
N ASP A 159 7.09 3.71 11.86
CA ASP A 159 7.67 5.00 12.22
C ASP A 159 7.51 6.09 11.12
N LEU A 160 7.03 5.73 9.92
CA LEU A 160 6.84 6.69 8.84
C LEU A 160 5.71 7.68 9.13
N PRO A 161 5.85 8.95 8.73
CA PRO A 161 4.73 9.88 8.68
C PRO A 161 3.57 9.29 7.86
N GLY A 162 2.34 9.36 8.39
CA GLY A 162 1.16 8.78 7.74
C GLY A 162 0.91 7.29 8.01
N GLN A 163 1.87 6.55 8.59
CA GLN A 163 1.68 5.17 9.04
C GLN A 163 1.04 5.10 10.43
N ALA A 164 -0.17 5.65 10.55
CA ALA A 164 -0.91 5.70 11.81
C ALA A 164 -2.42 5.87 11.61
N LEU A 165 -3.17 5.43 12.63
CA LEU A 165 -4.57 5.83 12.86
C LEU A 165 -4.67 6.57 14.19
N LYS A 166 -5.23 7.78 14.19
CA LYS A 166 -5.53 8.48 15.44
C LYS A 166 -6.62 7.73 16.21
N LEU A 167 -6.38 7.41 17.47
CA LEU A 167 -7.35 6.72 18.32
C LEU A 167 -8.28 7.75 18.99
N PRO A 168 -9.60 7.48 19.09
CA PRO A 168 -10.51 8.29 19.90
C PRO A 168 -10.08 8.34 21.37
N ASP A 169 -10.27 9.49 22.03
CA ASP A 169 -9.89 9.68 23.43
C ASP A 169 -10.68 8.78 24.41
N ASP A 170 -11.89 8.37 24.02
CA ASP A 170 -12.81 7.53 24.78
C ASP A 170 -12.86 6.08 24.26
N LEU A 171 -11.85 5.66 23.48
CA LEU A 171 -11.77 4.30 22.99
C LEU A 171 -11.58 3.31 24.16
N GLU A 172 -12.50 2.35 24.26
CA GLU A 172 -12.46 1.32 25.30
C GLU A 172 -11.44 0.23 24.96
N ASP A 173 -10.84 -0.39 25.98
CA ASP A 173 -10.03 -1.60 25.82
C ASP A 173 -10.85 -2.71 25.17
N GLY A 174 -10.20 -3.52 24.33
CA GLY A 174 -10.85 -4.63 23.64
C GLY A 174 -10.17 -4.98 22.31
N VAL A 175 -10.81 -5.91 21.59
CA VAL A 175 -10.36 -6.33 20.26
C VAL A 175 -10.98 -5.44 19.20
N TYR A 176 -10.15 -5.02 18.26
CA TYR A 176 -10.49 -4.23 17.09
C TYR A 176 -9.93 -4.88 15.83
N CYS A 177 -10.55 -4.59 14.69
CA CYS A 177 -10.13 -5.10 13.39
C CYS A 177 -9.44 -3.97 12.63
N LEU A 178 -8.14 -4.11 12.41
CA LEU A 178 -7.35 -3.19 11.60
C LEU A 178 -7.36 -3.70 10.15
N GLU A 179 -8.03 -2.96 9.28
CA GLU A 179 -8.12 -3.21 7.85
C GLU A 179 -7.15 -2.29 7.09
N LEU A 180 -6.37 -2.89 6.19
CA LEU A 180 -5.47 -2.22 5.25
C LEU A 180 -5.95 -2.51 3.83
N THR A 181 -6.24 -1.47 3.06
CA THR A 181 -6.67 -1.57 1.67
C THR A 181 -5.60 -0.97 0.75
N ALA A 182 -5.08 -1.76 -0.17
CA ALA A 182 -4.29 -1.29 -1.31
C ALA A 182 -5.20 -0.73 -2.39
N ASP A 183 -4.76 0.32 -3.11
CA ASP A 183 -5.52 0.98 -4.17
C ASP A 183 -7.03 1.16 -3.85
N PRO A 184 -7.39 1.80 -2.73
CA PRO A 184 -8.78 1.92 -2.29
C PRO A 184 -9.71 2.63 -3.29
N GLU A 185 -9.16 3.34 -4.28
CA GLU A 185 -9.92 4.02 -5.33
C GLU A 185 -9.99 3.24 -6.66
N GLY A 186 -9.31 2.10 -6.78
CA GLY A 186 -9.29 1.27 -7.99
C GLY A 186 -8.69 2.00 -9.19
N LEU A 187 -7.60 2.73 -8.96
CA LEU A 187 -6.91 3.53 -9.98
C LEU A 187 -5.86 2.72 -10.76
N ILE A 188 -5.34 1.66 -10.16
CA ILE A 188 -4.35 0.77 -10.73
C ILE A 188 -5.08 -0.37 -11.45
N ARG A 189 -4.56 -0.79 -12.62
CA ARG A 189 -5.04 -2.01 -13.27
C ARG A 189 -4.33 -3.20 -12.69
N GLU A 190 -5.13 -4.12 -12.18
CA GLU A 190 -4.68 -5.28 -11.44
C GLU A 190 -5.24 -6.56 -12.09
N THR A 191 -4.59 -7.69 -11.84
CA THR A 191 -5.08 -9.01 -12.27
C THR A 191 -6.15 -9.55 -11.33
N ASP A 192 -6.17 -9.07 -10.09
CA ASP A 192 -7.09 -9.43 -9.02
C ASP A 192 -7.26 -8.18 -8.12
N ASP A 193 -8.51 -7.77 -7.90
CA ASP A 193 -8.86 -6.68 -6.97
C ASP A 193 -9.42 -7.24 -5.64
N GLU A 194 -9.65 -8.56 -5.55
CA GLU A 194 -10.22 -9.22 -4.37
C GLU A 194 -9.19 -9.42 -3.24
N ASP A 195 -7.89 -9.27 -3.53
CA ASP A 195 -6.80 -9.35 -2.56
C ASP A 195 -6.20 -7.98 -2.16
N ASN A 196 -6.88 -6.89 -2.53
CA ASN A 196 -6.53 -5.53 -2.11
C ASN A 196 -6.80 -5.24 -0.64
N SER A 197 -7.59 -6.05 0.08
CA SER A 197 -7.82 -5.86 1.52
C SER A 197 -7.17 -6.95 2.37
N SER A 198 -6.57 -6.55 3.48
CA SER A 198 -6.14 -7.45 4.54
C SER A 198 -6.58 -6.94 5.90
N VAL A 199 -6.89 -7.85 6.82
CA VAL A 199 -7.34 -7.52 8.17
C VAL A 199 -6.47 -8.21 9.20
N VAL A 200 -6.22 -7.54 10.34
CA VAL A 200 -5.65 -8.16 11.54
C VAL A 200 -6.48 -7.79 12.77
N ALA A 201 -6.72 -8.77 13.64
CA ALA A 201 -7.25 -8.49 14.97
C ALA A 201 -6.16 -7.87 15.86
N VAL A 202 -6.50 -6.78 16.54
CA VAL A 202 -5.62 -6.01 17.42
C VAL A 202 -6.30 -5.87 18.78
N GLU A 203 -5.65 -6.34 19.83
CA GLU A 203 -6.09 -6.09 21.21
C GLU A 203 -5.48 -4.79 21.70
N LEU A 204 -6.34 -3.86 22.11
CA LEU A 204 -5.98 -2.59 22.74
C LEU A 204 -6.22 -2.68 24.23
N ALA A 205 -5.21 -2.35 25.03
CA ALA A 205 -5.28 -2.30 26.48
C ALA A 205 -4.51 -1.08 26.99
N GLY A 206 -5.23 -0.02 27.35
CA GLY A 206 -4.66 1.26 27.75
C GLY A 206 -3.80 1.88 26.65
N GLN A 207 -2.47 1.85 26.82
CA GLN A 207 -1.50 2.38 25.87
C GLN A 207 -0.68 1.29 25.19
N GLU A 208 -1.17 0.05 25.23
CA GLU A 208 -0.55 -1.10 24.58
C GLU A 208 -1.46 -1.59 23.45
N ALA A 209 -0.84 -2.04 22.36
CA ALA A 209 -1.51 -2.80 21.32
C ALA A 209 -0.73 -4.09 21.06
N SER A 210 -1.45 -5.16 20.74
CA SER A 210 -0.84 -6.40 20.28
C SER A 210 -1.66 -7.04 19.17
N ARG A 211 -0.98 -7.50 18.13
CA ARG A 211 -1.60 -8.28 17.07
C ARG A 211 -1.97 -9.66 17.61
N GLN A 212 -3.22 -10.07 17.38
CA GLN A 212 -3.67 -11.41 17.71
C GLN A 212 -3.21 -12.42 16.66
N SER A 213 -2.94 -13.64 17.10
CA SER A 213 -2.44 -14.73 16.22
C SER A 213 -3.52 -15.32 15.31
N GLY A 214 -4.80 -15.03 15.58
CA GLY A 214 -5.95 -15.40 14.75
C GLY A 214 -6.80 -14.19 14.41
N ASN A 215 -7.64 -14.34 13.38
CA ASN A 215 -8.56 -13.30 12.89
C ASN A 215 -10.03 -13.71 13.09
N ASP A 216 -10.32 -14.69 13.95
CA ASP A 216 -11.66 -15.28 14.10
C ASP A 216 -12.73 -14.25 14.52
N GLU A 217 -12.34 -13.16 15.18
CA GLU A 217 -13.25 -12.07 15.57
C GLU A 217 -13.44 -11.02 14.47
N CYS A 218 -12.60 -11.03 13.45
CA CYS A 218 -12.60 -10.09 12.33
C CYS A 218 -13.01 -10.72 10.99
N GLY A 219 -13.49 -11.98 11.02
CA GLY A 219 -13.88 -12.77 9.85
C GLY A 219 -15.33 -13.25 9.91
#